data_AF-A0A842S6C8-F1
#
_entry.id   AF-A0A842S6C8-F1
#
_cell.length_a   1.000
_cell.length_b   1.000
_cell.length_c   1.000
_cell.angle_alpha   90.00
_cell.angle_beta   90.00
_cell.angle_gamma   90.00
#
_symmetry.space_group_name_H-M   'P 1'
#
loop_
_entity.id
_entity.type
_entity.pdbx_description
1 polymer ?
#
loop_
_entity_poly.entity_id
_entity_poly.type
_entity_poly.pdbx_seq_one_letter_code
_entity_poly.pdbx_strand_id
1 'polypeptide(L)'
;MTFGTIQIVNGIFSLIFVVISLYVGLRIIAKYLRIKSTTLLFMGLTWIGITSPWWGSSISFIFGVFTGQGLSLQIYLFITLTPLPIFFTFYLIAITDLLWRDKQSLILLIYATFGLIFDVFYILFIFIAPEGIGSLEMMIDIRFKSFTVLYLILIIFSFLIFGVLFGKASLKSENPDISLQGKMLIIAFISFSIGSILDSSLTLNFVTLPITRLILISSALEFYSGFILPDWLKH
;
A
#
# COMPACT_ATOMS: atom_id res chain seq x y z
N MET A 1 20.77 -6.33 -22.87
CA MET A 1 21.14 -5.09 -22.16
C MET A 1 21.14 -5.39 -20.68
N THR A 2 22.09 -4.83 -19.93
CA THR A 2 22.22 -5.01 -18.49
C THR A 2 21.51 -3.87 -17.77
N PHE A 3 20.71 -4.18 -16.75
CA PHE A 3 20.15 -3.15 -15.86
C PHE A 3 21.27 -2.27 -15.31
N GLY A 4 21.03 -0.95 -15.26
CA GLY A 4 21.88 -0.04 -14.52
C GLY A 4 21.85 -0.39 -13.02
N THR A 5 22.94 -0.11 -12.31
CA THR A 5 23.06 -0.45 -10.87
C THR A 5 21.89 0.07 -10.04
N ILE A 6 21.45 1.32 -10.29
CA ILE A 6 20.30 1.89 -9.58
C ILE A 6 18.99 1.13 -9.85
N GLN A 7 18.83 0.57 -11.05
CA GLN A 7 17.66 -0.24 -11.39
C GLN A 7 17.71 -1.58 -10.65
N ILE A 8 18.87 -2.21 -10.57
CA ILE A 8 19.02 -3.44 -9.77
C ILE A 8 18.65 -3.16 -8.31
N VAL A 9 19.13 -2.05 -7.75
CA VAL A 9 18.79 -1.64 -6.38
C VAL A 9 17.28 -1.39 -6.23
N ASN A 10 16.65 -0.60 -7.12
CA ASN A 10 15.21 -0.36 -7.06
C ASN A 10 14.41 -1.66 -7.14
N GLY A 11 14.72 -2.52 -8.11
CA GLY A 11 14.05 -3.79 -8.32
C GLY A 11 14.13 -4.71 -7.09
N ILE A 12 15.32 -4.82 -6.48
CA ILE A 12 15.52 -5.62 -5.26
C ILE A 12 14.73 -5.05 -4.09
N PHE A 13 14.84 -3.75 -3.81
CA PHE A 13 14.15 -3.15 -2.66
C PHE A 13 12.63 -3.17 -2.81
N SER A 14 12.12 -2.90 -4.02
CA SER A 14 10.69 -3.02 -4.33
C SER A 14 10.22 -4.45 -4.17
N LEU A 15 10.96 -5.44 -4.67
CA LEU A 15 10.64 -6.85 -4.50
C LEU A 15 10.63 -7.27 -3.01
N ILE A 16 11.64 -6.88 -2.24
CA ILE A 16 11.70 -7.16 -0.80
C ILE A 16 10.47 -6.57 -0.10
N PHE A 17 10.14 -5.31 -0.38
CA PHE A 17 8.98 -4.64 0.21
C PHE A 17 7.67 -5.36 -0.13
N VAL A 18 7.45 -5.72 -1.40
CA VAL A 18 6.24 -6.43 -1.83
C VAL A 18 6.16 -7.83 -1.19
N VAL A 19 7.26 -8.59 -1.15
CA VAL A 19 7.29 -9.93 -0.53
C VAL A 19 7.00 -9.86 0.97
N ILE A 20 7.61 -8.92 1.69
CA ILE A 20 7.32 -8.70 3.12
C ILE A 20 5.86 -8.31 3.30
N SER A 21 5.33 -7.42 2.45
CA SER A 21 3.95 -6.96 2.56
C SER A 21 2.95 -8.08 2.30
N LEU A 22 3.19 -8.93 1.30
CA LEU A 22 2.42 -10.15 1.05
C LEU A 22 2.46 -11.08 2.26
N TYR A 23 3.66 -11.34 2.80
CA TYR A 23 3.81 -12.18 3.99
C TYR A 23 3.00 -11.62 5.18
N VAL A 24 3.14 -10.33 5.49
CA VAL A 24 2.40 -9.69 6.58
C VAL A 24 0.90 -9.78 6.37
N GLY A 25 0.41 -9.45 5.17
CA GLY A 25 -1.01 -9.51 4.84
C GLY A 25 -1.58 -10.92 4.98
N LEU A 26 -0.86 -11.92 4.46
CA LEU A 26 -1.24 -13.34 4.60
C LEU A 26 -1.24 -13.80 6.06
N ARG A 27 -0.30 -13.32 6.89
CA ARG A 27 -0.28 -13.64 8.32
C ARG A 27 -1.47 -13.04 9.07
N ILE A 28 -1.91 -11.83 8.71
CA ILE A 28 -3.12 -11.21 9.24
C ILE A 28 -4.37 -12.01 8.82
N ILE A 29 -4.45 -12.43 7.55
CA ILE A 29 -5.54 -13.31 7.05
C ILE A 29 -5.53 -14.67 7.75
N ALA A 30 -4.35 -15.25 8.00
CA ALA A 30 -4.25 -16.51 8.73
C ALA A 30 -4.78 -16.39 10.18
N LYS A 31 -4.60 -15.21 10.82
CA LYS A 31 -5.20 -14.93 12.14
C LYS A 31 -6.73 -14.86 12.07
N TYR A 32 -7.30 -14.34 10.97
CA TYR A 32 -8.74 -14.43 10.71
C TYR A 32 -9.26 -15.87 10.72
N LEU A 33 -8.54 -16.84 10.14
CA LEU A 33 -9.02 -18.23 10.10
C LEU A 33 -9.25 -18.83 11.49
N ARG A 34 -8.54 -18.32 12.51
CA ARG A 34 -8.68 -18.72 13.91
C ARG A 34 -9.76 -17.92 14.66
N ILE A 35 -9.79 -16.59 14.49
CA ILE A 35 -10.65 -15.67 15.26
C ILE A 35 -12.02 -15.43 14.59
N LYS A 36 -12.12 -15.69 13.28
CA LYS A 36 -13.30 -15.44 12.42
C LYS A 36 -13.77 -13.97 12.36
N SER A 37 -12.89 -13.02 12.70
CA SER A 37 -13.16 -11.58 12.53
C SER A 37 -12.94 -11.13 11.08
N THR A 38 -14.02 -10.81 10.37
CA THR A 38 -13.98 -10.27 8.99
C THR A 38 -13.13 -9.02 8.87
N THR A 39 -13.01 -8.22 9.93
CA THR A 39 -12.11 -7.08 10.02
C THR A 39 -10.65 -7.46 9.75
N LEU A 40 -10.16 -8.57 10.31
CA LEU A 40 -8.79 -9.05 10.06
C LEU A 40 -8.62 -9.52 8.62
N LEU A 41 -9.62 -10.18 8.03
CA LEU A 41 -9.60 -10.57 6.62
C LEU A 41 -9.43 -9.33 5.73
N PHE A 42 -10.27 -8.32 5.93
CA PHE A 42 -10.23 -7.09 5.14
C PHE A 42 -8.97 -6.26 5.38
N MET A 43 -8.44 -6.19 6.62
CA MET A 43 -7.16 -5.52 6.88
C MET A 43 -5.98 -6.24 6.23
N GLY A 44 -5.96 -7.57 6.23
CA GLY A 44 -4.91 -8.33 5.55
C GLY A 44 -4.95 -8.17 4.02
N LEU A 45 -6.15 -8.20 3.42
CA LEU A 45 -6.35 -7.92 2.00
C LEU A 45 -5.96 -6.48 1.65
N THR A 46 -6.38 -5.52 2.48
CA THR A 46 -5.98 -4.11 2.35
C THR A 46 -4.47 -3.98 2.31
N TRP A 47 -3.76 -4.60 3.25
CA TRP A 47 -2.32 -4.47 3.34
C TRP A 47 -1.61 -5.02 2.10
N ILE A 48 -2.11 -6.14 1.55
CA ILE A 48 -1.62 -6.65 0.26
C ILE A 48 -1.82 -5.59 -0.82
N GLY A 49 -3.04 -5.09 -0.98
CA GLY A 49 -3.38 -4.23 -2.11
C GLY A 49 -2.96 -2.78 -2.03
N ILE A 50 -2.84 -2.20 -0.84
CA ILE A 50 -2.36 -0.82 -0.65
C ILE A 50 -0.89 -0.69 -1.08
N THR A 51 -0.17 -1.82 -1.18
CA THR A 51 1.20 -1.89 -1.71
C THR A 51 1.27 -2.14 -3.21
N SER A 52 0.12 -2.18 -3.91
CA SER A 52 0.06 -2.29 -5.37
C SER A 52 0.86 -1.23 -6.14
N PRO A 53 1.05 0.02 -5.65
CA PRO A 53 1.92 1.00 -6.31
C PRO A 53 3.36 0.51 -6.57
N TRP A 54 3.84 -0.49 -5.82
CA TRP A 54 5.18 -1.07 -5.99
C TRP A 54 5.19 -2.41 -6.75
N TRP A 55 4.02 -2.98 -7.07
CA TRP A 55 3.93 -4.25 -7.81
C TRP A 55 4.50 -4.12 -9.22
N GLY A 56 4.26 -3.00 -9.89
CA GLY A 56 4.80 -2.72 -11.23
C GLY A 56 6.32 -2.84 -11.27
N SER A 57 7.00 -2.22 -10.31
CA SER A 57 8.45 -2.23 -10.20
C SER A 57 8.99 -3.64 -9.94
N SER A 58 8.41 -4.36 -8.98
CA SER A 58 8.81 -5.73 -8.64
C SER A 58 8.60 -6.71 -9.80
N ILE A 59 7.44 -6.67 -10.45
CA ILE A 59 7.10 -7.57 -11.55
C ILE A 59 7.95 -7.23 -12.79
N SER A 60 8.14 -5.94 -13.10
CA SER A 60 9.02 -5.50 -14.20
C SER A 60 10.47 -5.90 -13.98
N PHE A 61 10.96 -5.81 -12.74
CA PHE A 61 12.29 -6.28 -12.40
C PHE A 61 12.45 -7.79 -12.62
N ILE A 62 11.54 -8.61 -12.07
CA ILE A 62 11.54 -10.07 -12.27
C ILE A 62 11.50 -10.38 -13.77
N PHE A 63 10.55 -9.80 -14.50
CA PHE A 63 10.38 -10.03 -15.92
C PHE A 63 11.64 -9.65 -16.72
N GLY A 64 12.28 -8.52 -16.40
CA GLY A 64 13.49 -8.09 -17.08
C GLY A 64 14.75 -8.85 -16.71
N VAL A 65 14.82 -9.50 -15.54
CA VAL A 65 15.89 -10.46 -15.24
C VAL A 65 15.83 -11.66 -16.20
N PHE A 66 14.64 -12.14 -16.57
CA PHE A 66 14.48 -13.29 -17.45
C PHE A 66 14.51 -12.95 -18.94
N THR A 67 13.97 -11.78 -19.32
CA THR A 67 13.78 -11.41 -20.73
C THR A 67 14.75 -10.34 -21.24
N GLY A 68 15.44 -9.66 -20.33
CA GLY A 68 16.25 -8.47 -20.65
C GLY A 68 15.44 -7.22 -21.00
N GLN A 69 14.11 -7.25 -20.81
CA GLN A 69 13.19 -6.13 -21.07
C GLN A 69 12.25 -5.91 -19.88
N GLY A 70 11.91 -4.66 -19.57
CA GLY A 70 10.86 -4.36 -18.60
C GLY A 70 9.46 -4.62 -19.14
N LEU A 71 8.44 -4.42 -18.30
CA LEU A 71 7.04 -4.41 -18.75
C LEU A 71 6.79 -3.22 -19.68
N SER A 72 5.82 -3.36 -20.58
CA SER A 72 5.28 -2.21 -21.31
C SER A 72 4.58 -1.26 -20.32
N LEU A 73 4.55 0.04 -20.66
CA LEU A 73 3.93 1.07 -19.83
C LEU A 73 2.47 0.70 -19.49
N GLN A 74 1.71 0.15 -20.44
CA GLN A 74 0.32 -0.25 -20.25
C GLN A 74 0.18 -1.35 -19.21
N ILE A 75 0.98 -2.43 -19.33
CA ILE A 75 0.94 -3.54 -18.37
C ILE A 75 1.39 -3.05 -17.00
N TYR A 76 2.45 -2.24 -16.95
CA TYR A 76 2.95 -1.64 -15.71
C TYR A 76 1.86 -0.85 -15.00
N LEU A 77 1.20 0.10 -15.69
CA LEU A 77 0.12 0.91 -15.13
C LEU A 77 -1.04 0.02 -14.64
N PHE A 78 -1.45 -0.94 -15.47
CA PHE A 78 -2.59 -1.81 -15.19
C PHE A 78 -2.40 -2.60 -13.88
N ILE A 79 -1.24 -3.21 -13.66
CA ILE A 79 -0.99 -3.99 -12.43
C ILE A 79 -0.76 -3.11 -11.19
N THR A 80 -0.37 -1.85 -11.39
CA THR A 80 0.12 -1.00 -10.30
C THR A 80 -1.00 -0.29 -9.57
N LEU A 81 -2.00 0.28 -10.26
CA LEU A 81 -3.04 1.08 -9.58
C LEU A 81 -4.48 0.58 -9.78
N THR A 82 -4.76 -0.23 -10.80
CA THR A 82 -6.13 -0.79 -11.01
C THR A 82 -6.65 -1.56 -9.79
N PRO A 83 -5.83 -2.31 -9.03
CA PRO A 83 -6.34 -3.01 -7.85
C PRO A 83 -6.66 -2.07 -6.67
N LEU A 84 -6.07 -0.86 -6.65
CA LEU A 84 -6.03 0.01 -5.48
C LEU A 84 -7.43 0.40 -4.94
N PRO A 85 -8.43 0.80 -5.77
CA PRO A 85 -9.74 1.19 -5.25
C PRO A 85 -10.50 0.05 -4.57
N ILE A 86 -10.38 -1.18 -5.08
CA ILE A 86 -11.01 -2.37 -4.49
C ILE A 86 -10.40 -2.65 -3.11
N PHE A 87 -9.06 -2.65 -3.02
CA PHE A 87 -8.39 -2.90 -1.76
C PHE A 87 -8.58 -1.78 -0.74
N PHE A 88 -8.69 -0.52 -1.20
CA PHE A 88 -9.08 0.58 -0.32
C PHE A 88 -10.53 0.48 0.15
N THR A 89 -11.42 -0.12 -0.64
CA THR A 89 -12.79 -0.42 -0.18
C THR A 89 -12.76 -1.43 0.97
N PHE A 90 -11.92 -2.47 0.91
CA PHE A 90 -11.74 -3.39 2.03
C PHE A 90 -11.23 -2.67 3.29
N TYR A 91 -10.31 -1.73 3.12
CA TYR A 91 -9.82 -0.91 4.23
C TYR A 91 -10.95 -0.17 4.92
N LEU A 92 -11.77 0.53 4.14
CA LEU A 92 -12.88 1.30 4.65
C LEU A 92 -13.93 0.40 5.32
N ILE A 93 -14.21 -0.79 4.77
CA ILE A 93 -15.10 -1.76 5.40
C ILE A 93 -14.56 -2.11 6.80
N ALA A 94 -13.29 -2.47 6.91
CA ALA A 94 -12.68 -2.84 8.19
C ALA A 94 -12.67 -1.71 9.21
N ILE A 95 -12.25 -0.50 8.81
CA ILE A 95 -12.15 0.65 9.70
C ILE A 95 -13.52 1.14 10.14
N THR A 96 -14.48 1.27 9.22
CA THR A 96 -15.81 1.79 9.57
C THR A 96 -16.60 0.81 10.41
N ASP A 97 -16.40 -0.50 10.23
CA ASP A 97 -16.96 -1.53 11.12
C ASP A 97 -16.51 -1.34 12.58
N LEU A 98 -15.26 -0.91 12.79
CA LEU A 98 -14.69 -0.68 14.11
C LEU A 98 -15.02 0.69 14.72
N LEU A 99 -15.06 1.74 13.91
CA LEU A 99 -15.15 3.12 14.40
C LEU A 99 -16.52 3.77 14.22
N TRP A 100 -17.20 3.51 13.11
CA TRP A 100 -18.38 4.26 12.69
C TRP A 100 -19.36 3.39 11.91
N ARG A 101 -19.81 2.28 12.54
CA ARG A 101 -20.70 1.31 11.91
C ARG A 101 -21.96 1.97 11.31
N ASP A 102 -22.51 2.95 12.01
CA ASP A 102 -23.72 3.68 11.59
C ASP A 102 -23.51 4.53 10.32
N LYS A 103 -22.28 4.94 10.03
CA LYS A 103 -21.93 5.77 8.86
C LYS A 103 -21.25 4.98 7.75
N GLN A 104 -21.07 3.67 7.93
CA GLN A 104 -20.30 2.82 7.03
C GLN A 104 -20.84 2.87 5.59
N SER A 105 -22.14 2.70 5.40
CA SER A 105 -22.75 2.70 4.05
C SER A 105 -22.52 4.02 3.32
N LEU A 106 -22.63 5.15 4.00
CA LEU A 106 -22.39 6.47 3.43
C LEU A 106 -20.91 6.65 3.05
N ILE A 107 -19.97 6.29 3.95
CA ILE A 107 -18.53 6.40 3.68
C ILE A 107 -18.15 5.50 2.51
N LEU A 108 -18.62 4.24 2.50
CA LEU A 108 -18.36 3.31 1.41
C LEU A 108 -18.94 3.79 0.08
N LEU A 109 -20.17 4.32 0.06
CA LEU A 109 -20.78 4.85 -1.15
C LEU A 109 -19.96 6.00 -1.74
N ILE A 110 -19.51 6.94 -0.90
CA ILE A 110 -18.69 8.07 -1.33
C ILE A 110 -17.38 7.57 -1.96
N TYR A 111 -16.62 6.74 -1.24
CA TYR A 111 -15.32 6.27 -1.74
C TYR A 111 -15.43 5.28 -2.89
N ALA A 112 -16.45 4.42 -2.92
CA ALA A 112 -16.70 3.54 -4.05
C ALA A 112 -17.05 4.33 -5.31
N THR A 113 -17.80 5.43 -5.18
CA THR A 113 -18.10 6.33 -6.30
C THR A 113 -16.82 7.00 -6.81
N PHE A 114 -16.00 7.57 -5.92
CA PHE A 114 -14.71 8.16 -6.30
C PHE A 114 -13.76 7.13 -6.93
N GLY A 115 -13.68 5.93 -6.36
CA GLY A 115 -12.87 4.82 -6.86
C GLY A 115 -13.32 4.35 -8.25
N LEU A 116 -14.63 4.21 -8.46
CA LEU A 116 -15.20 3.83 -9.76
C LEU A 116 -14.92 4.89 -10.83
N ILE A 117 -15.10 6.18 -10.49
CA ILE A 117 -14.76 7.28 -11.39
C ILE A 117 -13.27 7.19 -11.74
N PHE A 118 -12.39 7.06 -10.74
CA PHE A 118 -10.96 6.89 -10.95
C PHE A 118 -10.65 5.71 -11.88
N ASP A 119 -11.19 4.52 -11.61
CA ASP A 119 -10.95 3.32 -12.43
C ASP A 119 -11.38 3.51 -13.88
N VAL A 120 -12.56 4.08 -14.12
CA VAL A 120 -13.03 4.35 -15.49
C VAL A 120 -12.07 5.27 -16.23
N PHE A 121 -11.68 6.40 -15.63
CA PHE A 121 -10.72 7.31 -16.26
C PHE A 121 -9.35 6.68 -16.40
N TYR A 122 -8.84 6.00 -15.37
CA TYR A 122 -7.52 5.38 -15.36
C TYR A 122 -7.41 4.30 -16.44
N ILE A 123 -8.37 3.39 -16.52
CA ILE A 123 -8.40 2.31 -17.51
C ILE A 123 -8.54 2.88 -18.94
N LEU A 124 -9.41 3.87 -19.16
CA LEU A 124 -9.52 4.53 -20.48
C LEU A 124 -8.19 5.16 -20.91
N PHE A 125 -7.51 5.88 -20.01
CA PHE A 125 -6.25 6.52 -20.32
C PHE A 125 -5.10 5.52 -20.54
N ILE A 126 -5.09 4.35 -19.88
CA ILE A 126 -4.11 3.28 -20.15
C ILE A 126 -4.09 2.91 -21.65
N PHE A 127 -5.26 2.88 -22.30
CA PHE A 127 -5.36 2.46 -23.71
C PHE A 127 -5.30 3.60 -24.71
N ILE A 128 -5.77 4.80 -24.35
CA ILE A 128 -5.86 5.94 -25.29
C ILE A 128 -4.59 6.81 -25.25
N ALA A 129 -4.07 7.11 -24.06
CA ALA A 129 -2.96 8.05 -23.87
C ALA A 129 -2.22 7.76 -22.55
N PRO A 130 -1.51 6.61 -22.43
CA PRO A 130 -0.90 6.18 -21.18
C PRO A 130 0.17 7.16 -20.67
N GLU A 131 0.86 7.90 -21.54
CA GLU A 131 1.83 8.91 -21.10
C GLU A 131 1.20 10.08 -20.33
N GLY A 132 -0.12 10.28 -20.46
CA GLY A 132 -0.89 11.29 -19.75
C GLY A 132 -1.10 10.99 -18.26
N ILE A 133 -0.98 9.72 -17.85
CA ILE A 133 -1.19 9.27 -16.47
C ILE A 133 0.09 8.77 -15.78
N GLY A 134 1.11 8.42 -16.56
CA GLY A 134 2.44 8.12 -16.04
C GLY A 134 3.48 7.94 -17.14
N SER A 135 4.74 8.06 -16.79
CA SER A 135 5.86 7.73 -17.68
C SER A 135 6.86 6.84 -16.95
N LEU A 136 7.31 5.78 -17.61
CA LEU A 136 8.37 4.94 -17.07
C LEU A 136 9.65 5.77 -16.93
N GLU A 137 10.19 5.81 -15.71
CA GLU A 137 11.55 6.27 -15.45
C GLU A 137 12.44 5.02 -15.51
N MET A 138 13.28 4.94 -16.55
CA MET A 138 14.03 3.71 -16.85
C MET A 138 13.07 2.52 -17.11
N MET A 139 13.49 1.27 -16.87
CA MET A 139 12.69 0.07 -17.20
C MET A 139 11.77 -0.45 -16.08
N ILE A 140 11.90 0.07 -14.86
CA ILE A 140 11.29 -0.57 -13.67
C ILE A 140 10.73 0.44 -12.66
N ASP A 141 10.67 1.71 -13.02
CA ASP A 141 10.14 2.75 -12.16
C ASP A 141 9.14 3.60 -12.93
N ILE A 142 8.24 4.27 -12.22
CA ILE A 142 7.20 5.09 -12.83
C ILE A 142 7.06 6.41 -12.12
N ARG A 143 6.95 7.48 -12.91
CA ARG A 143 6.48 8.77 -12.44
C ARG A 143 5.02 8.95 -12.85
N PHE A 144 4.13 8.87 -11.86
CA PHE A 144 2.71 9.18 -12.05
C PHE A 144 2.48 10.67 -12.30
N LYS A 145 1.43 10.98 -13.06
CA LYS A 145 1.07 12.35 -13.47
C LYS A 145 -0.43 12.60 -13.32
N SER A 146 -0.82 13.86 -13.48
CA SER A 146 -2.21 14.27 -13.67
C SER A 146 -3.12 13.84 -12.51
N PHE A 147 -4.34 13.39 -12.80
CA PHE A 147 -5.33 12.98 -11.78
C PHE A 147 -4.88 11.78 -10.94
N THR A 148 -3.93 10.97 -11.43
CA THR A 148 -3.38 9.82 -10.69
C THR A 148 -2.71 10.25 -9.40
N VAL A 149 -1.93 11.34 -9.43
CA VAL A 149 -1.25 11.87 -8.24
C VAL A 149 -2.27 12.38 -7.22
N LEU A 150 -3.31 13.08 -7.68
CA LEU A 150 -4.38 13.57 -6.81
C LEU A 150 -5.12 12.43 -6.10
N TYR A 151 -5.40 11.34 -6.84
CA TYR A 151 -6.03 10.15 -6.27
C TYR A 151 -5.13 9.46 -5.24
N LEU A 152 -3.83 9.29 -5.53
CA LEU A 152 -2.88 8.71 -4.58
C LEU A 152 -2.75 9.54 -3.30
N ILE A 153 -2.70 10.87 -3.42
CA ILE A 153 -2.70 11.79 -2.28
C ILE A 153 -3.95 11.59 -1.43
N LEU A 154 -5.14 11.56 -2.04
CA LEU A 154 -6.40 11.31 -1.34
C LEU A 154 -6.34 9.98 -0.57
N ILE A 155 -5.91 8.90 -1.22
CA ILE A 155 -5.80 7.58 -0.60
C ILE A 155 -4.83 7.57 0.58
N ILE A 156 -3.63 8.15 0.43
CA ILE A 156 -2.62 8.22 1.50
C ILE A 156 -3.15 9.01 2.70
N PHE A 157 -3.74 10.18 2.48
CA PHE A 157 -4.28 10.99 3.57
C PHE A 157 -5.45 10.30 4.28
N SER A 158 -6.36 9.70 3.52
CA SER A 158 -7.48 8.95 4.11
C SER A 158 -7.00 7.72 4.88
N PHE A 159 -6.01 7.00 4.36
CA PHE A 159 -5.36 5.88 5.06
C PHE A 159 -4.71 6.32 6.38
N LEU A 160 -4.00 7.46 6.35
CA LEU A 160 -3.36 8.02 7.54
C LEU A 160 -4.39 8.46 8.59
N ILE A 161 -5.36 9.29 8.20
CA ILE A 161 -6.33 9.89 9.12
C ILE A 161 -7.15 8.79 9.79
N PHE A 162 -7.74 7.89 9.01
CA PHE A 162 -8.57 6.82 9.54
C PHE A 162 -7.76 5.80 10.33
N GLY A 163 -6.54 5.49 9.89
CA GLY A 163 -5.64 4.57 10.60
C GLY A 163 -5.21 5.10 11.95
N VAL A 164 -4.86 6.39 12.04
CA VAL A 164 -4.52 7.04 13.32
C VAL A 164 -5.72 7.11 14.25
N LEU A 165 -6.93 7.39 13.72
CA LEU A 165 -8.15 7.37 14.53
C LEU A 165 -8.45 5.98 15.08
N PHE A 166 -8.23 4.93 14.28
CA PHE A 166 -8.34 3.55 14.72
C PHE A 166 -7.33 3.22 15.81
N GLY A 167 -6.04 3.50 15.59
CA GLY A 167 -5.02 3.26 16.59
C GLY A 167 -5.29 4.03 17.90
N LYS A 168 -5.77 5.28 17.83
CA LYS A 168 -6.18 6.08 19.00
C LYS A 168 -7.36 5.46 19.75
N ALA A 169 -8.30 4.84 19.06
CA ALA A 169 -9.38 4.09 19.71
C ALA A 169 -8.82 2.87 20.45
N SER A 170 -7.89 2.12 19.83
CA SER A 170 -7.22 0.98 20.47
C SER A 170 -6.41 1.39 21.71
N LEU A 171 -5.79 2.57 21.73
CA LEU A 171 -5.05 3.08 22.91
C LEU A 171 -5.90 3.20 24.17
N LYS A 172 -7.21 3.43 24.01
CA LYS A 172 -8.16 3.59 25.13
C LYS A 172 -8.61 2.26 25.75
N SER A 173 -8.19 1.12 25.20
CA SER A 173 -8.49 -0.20 25.73
C SER A 173 -7.81 -0.40 27.09
N GLU A 174 -8.54 -0.99 28.05
CA GLU A 174 -8.00 -1.42 29.34
C GLU A 174 -7.00 -2.58 29.20
N ASN A 175 -7.14 -3.38 28.14
CA ASN A 175 -6.19 -4.45 27.83
C ASN A 175 -4.87 -3.85 27.30
N PRO A 176 -3.73 -4.06 27.99
CA PRO A 176 -2.44 -3.49 27.62
C PRO A 176 -1.94 -3.97 26.25
N ASP A 177 -2.26 -5.20 25.84
CA ASP A 177 -1.88 -5.74 24.53
C ASP A 177 -2.56 -4.96 23.40
N ILE A 178 -3.85 -4.64 23.55
CA ILE A 178 -4.61 -3.86 22.56
C ILE A 178 -4.12 -2.41 22.52
N SER A 179 -3.78 -1.84 23.68
CA SER A 179 -3.19 -0.50 23.72
C SER A 179 -1.83 -0.47 23.01
N LEU A 180 -0.97 -1.47 23.24
CA LEU A 180 0.31 -1.57 22.55
C LEU A 180 0.14 -1.78 21.02
N GLN A 181 -0.80 -2.63 20.61
CA GLN A 181 -1.20 -2.76 19.20
C GLN A 181 -1.60 -1.41 18.60
N GLY A 182 -2.41 -0.62 19.32
CA GLY A 182 -2.79 0.73 18.91
C GLY A 182 -1.59 1.65 18.67
N LYS A 183 -0.57 1.61 19.54
CA LYS A 183 0.68 2.38 19.35
C LYS A 183 1.40 1.96 18.07
N MET A 184 1.60 0.64 17.90
CA MET A 184 2.28 0.09 16.73
C MET A 184 1.56 0.43 15.42
N LEU A 185 0.23 0.39 15.42
CA LEU A 185 -0.59 0.77 14.27
C LEU A 185 -0.44 2.25 13.92
N ILE A 186 -0.47 3.16 14.89
CA ILE A 186 -0.26 4.60 14.65
C ILE A 186 1.10 4.83 13.98
N ILE A 187 2.16 4.20 14.51
CA ILE A 187 3.51 4.31 13.94
C ILE A 187 3.49 3.76 12.50
N ALA A 188 2.88 2.58 12.28
CA ALA A 188 2.77 1.96 10.96
C ALA A 188 2.09 2.88 9.92
N PHE A 189 0.94 3.46 10.26
CA PHE A 189 0.22 4.37 9.37
C PHE A 189 1.04 5.63 9.04
N ILE A 190 1.74 6.19 10.03
CA ILE A 190 2.61 7.35 9.85
C ILE A 190 3.82 6.99 8.97
N SER A 191 4.54 5.92 9.30
CA SER A 191 5.69 5.43 8.55
C SER A 191 5.33 5.13 7.09
N PHE A 192 4.23 4.41 6.85
CA PHE A 192 3.76 4.11 5.50
C PHE A 192 3.45 5.37 4.70
N SER A 193 2.75 6.33 5.31
CA SER A 193 2.35 7.57 4.64
C SER A 193 3.56 8.44 4.32
N ILE A 194 4.50 8.59 5.26
CA ILE A 194 5.76 9.31 5.05
C ILE A 194 6.57 8.62 3.94
N GLY A 195 6.75 7.29 4.03
CA GLY A 195 7.47 6.52 3.03
C GLY A 195 6.88 6.69 1.63
N SER A 196 5.54 6.63 1.51
CA SER A 196 4.83 6.78 0.24
C SER A 196 4.94 8.20 -0.35
N ILE A 197 4.85 9.23 0.49
CA ILE A 197 5.00 10.62 0.07
C ILE A 197 6.44 10.89 -0.38
N LEU A 198 7.43 10.45 0.39
CA LEU A 198 8.84 10.62 0.05
C LEU A 198 9.20 9.87 -1.24
N ASP A 199 8.71 8.64 -1.42
CA ASP A 199 8.96 7.84 -2.61
C ASP A 199 8.40 8.49 -3.89
N SER A 200 7.21 9.08 -3.80
CA SER A 200 6.56 9.74 -4.94
C SER A 200 7.08 11.15 -5.23
N SER A 201 7.60 11.84 -4.22
CA SER A 201 7.99 13.27 -4.32
C SER A 201 9.48 13.47 -4.60
N LEU A 202 10.33 12.57 -4.11
CA LEU A 202 11.78 12.68 -4.26
C LEU A 202 12.25 12.04 -5.57
N THR A 203 13.28 12.61 -6.17
CA THR A 203 14.03 11.90 -7.22
C THR A 203 14.76 10.72 -6.59
N LEU A 204 14.43 9.51 -7.04
CA LEU A 204 15.01 8.27 -6.52
C LEU A 204 16.44 8.08 -7.05
N ASN A 205 17.41 8.19 -6.15
CA ASN A 205 18.83 7.99 -6.40
C ASN A 205 19.40 6.98 -5.39
N PHE A 206 20.71 6.72 -5.43
CA PHE A 206 21.37 5.74 -4.55
C PHE A 206 21.21 6.01 -3.04
N VAL A 207 20.80 7.22 -2.64
CA VAL A 207 20.58 7.60 -1.25
C VAL A 207 19.10 7.63 -0.91
N THR A 208 18.30 8.36 -1.70
CA THR A 208 16.87 8.57 -1.41
C THR A 208 16.06 7.29 -1.57
N LEU A 209 16.41 6.42 -2.52
CA LEU A 209 15.67 5.18 -2.75
C LEU A 209 15.80 4.18 -1.60
N PRO A 210 17.00 3.83 -1.10
CA PRO A 210 17.09 2.94 0.05
C PRO A 210 16.38 3.49 1.29
N ILE A 211 16.48 4.80 1.54
CA ILE A 211 15.83 5.43 2.72
C ILE A 211 14.31 5.28 2.64
N THR A 212 13.70 5.65 1.52
CA THR A 212 12.23 5.56 1.34
C THR A 212 11.74 4.11 1.43
N ARG A 213 12.48 3.16 0.82
CA ARG A 213 12.17 1.73 0.89
C ARG A 213 12.32 1.16 2.30
N LEU A 214 13.33 1.57 3.05
CA LEU A 214 13.50 1.13 4.44
C LEU A 214 12.38 1.63 5.35
N ILE A 215 11.90 2.87 5.15
CA ILE A 215 10.72 3.39 5.87
C ILE A 215 9.48 2.56 5.55
N LEU A 216 9.24 2.25 4.27
CA LEU A 216 8.12 1.41 3.85
C LEU A 216 8.21 -0.02 4.42
N ILE A 217 9.40 -0.64 4.38
CA ILE A 217 9.63 -1.96 4.97
C ILE A 217 9.40 -1.91 6.49
N SER A 218 9.88 -0.88 7.19
CA SER A 218 9.60 -0.69 8.62
C SER A 218 8.11 -0.62 8.89
N SER A 219 7.36 0.13 8.08
CA SER A 219 5.90 0.21 8.22
C SER A 219 5.21 -1.15 8.11
N ALA A 220 5.71 -2.05 7.25
CA ALA A 220 5.18 -3.40 7.13
C ALA A 220 5.37 -4.22 8.41
N LEU A 221 6.54 -4.11 9.04
CA LEU A 221 6.86 -4.78 10.30
C LEU A 221 6.06 -4.19 11.47
N GLU A 222 5.83 -2.88 11.45
CA GLU A 222 4.97 -2.18 12.42
C GLU A 222 3.51 -2.62 12.26
N PHE A 223 3.01 -2.77 11.03
CA PHE A 223 1.68 -3.34 10.76
C PHE A 223 1.53 -4.78 11.24
N TYR A 224 2.54 -5.62 10.99
CA TYR A 224 2.58 -6.99 11.53
C TYR A 224 2.45 -6.98 13.05
N SER A 225 3.22 -6.12 13.71
CA SER A 225 3.23 -6.00 15.17
C SER A 225 1.90 -5.43 15.69
N GLY A 226 1.31 -4.48 14.98
CA GLY A 226 0.02 -3.86 15.31
C GLY A 226 -1.17 -4.80 15.21
N PHE A 227 -1.20 -5.73 14.24
CA PHE A 227 -2.33 -6.65 14.07
C PHE A 227 -2.13 -8.00 14.75
N ILE A 228 -0.89 -8.47 14.87
CA ILE A 228 -0.60 -9.81 15.42
C ILE A 228 -0.17 -9.73 16.87
N LEU A 229 0.65 -8.73 17.22
CA LEU A 229 1.37 -8.57 18.48
C LEU A 229 2.18 -9.82 18.86
N PRO A 230 3.44 -9.96 18.39
CA PRO A 230 4.27 -11.10 18.74
C PRO A 230 4.59 -11.11 20.25
N ASP A 231 4.78 -12.30 20.80
CA ASP A 231 4.92 -12.48 22.26
C ASP A 231 6.13 -11.73 22.84
N TRP A 232 7.22 -11.58 22.08
CA TRP A 232 8.40 -10.82 22.52
C TRP A 232 8.16 -9.32 22.71
N LEU A 233 7.04 -8.76 22.23
CA LEU A 233 6.64 -7.37 22.47
C LEU A 233 5.73 -7.21 23.70
N LYS A 234 5.25 -8.29 24.31
CA LYS A 234 4.27 -8.23 25.43
C LYS A 234 4.89 -7.98 26.81
N HIS A 235 6.17 -7.59 26.85
CA HIS A 235 6.98 -7.55 28.07
C HIS A 235 7.42 -6.13 28.42
#